data_AF-A0A538RYU8-F1
#
_entry.id   AF-A0A538RYU8-F1
#
_cell.length_a   1.000
_cell.length_b   1.000
_cell.length_c   1.000
_cell.angle_alpha   90.00
_cell.angle_beta   90.00
_cell.angle_gamma   90.00
#
_symmetry.space_group_name_H-M   'P 1'
#
loop_
_entity.id
_entity.type
_entity.pdbx_description
1 polymer ?
#
loop_
_entity_poly.entity_id
_entity_poly.type
_entity_poly.pdbx_seq_one_letter_code
_entity_poly.pdbx_strand_id
1 'polypeptide(L)'
;MRFRVAIVSTPRSGNTWLRHLLMHLYDIPGLAVHSPAELYWALLPDRCVFQLHWPPTVAFRELLAKHDVRAVVVCRHPLDVLISILHFTLHDASTNRWLEGEGGDERSILGAMPRSAPFQDYASGPRARALLAVSGSWWPIPGCCHLRYEELLLDTPGEVRRLVDDLQEPPVRSPQEAAEETTIPRLRWASQHQTHFWQGQANLWKKLLPAAEAGALFERLEAFFAPLGYRCDPDGALTPGQADSNWIELAGVEAAEMLRKRRALEESLTSARASLQAANQHLQAREIQIRQVHRNLDETLTQLQDTRAALAHARQDSDALRAQLAPFLDFGPWSLGLARRAQDLTRRFPSFSSTAKRFLGSFRRHNSPDAPALNPLNPGTRE
;
A
#
# COMPACT_ATOMS: atom_id res chain seq x y z
N MET A 1 1.36 -42.64 2.11
CA MET A 1 1.27 -42.39 0.65
C MET A 1 1.00 -40.91 0.44
N ARG A 2 1.65 -40.28 -0.56
CA ARG A 2 1.42 -38.87 -0.87
C ARG A 2 0.08 -38.72 -1.60
N PHE A 3 -0.74 -37.77 -1.17
CA PHE A 3 -2.04 -37.43 -1.75
C PHE A 3 -2.15 -35.92 -1.87
N ARG A 4 -1.77 -35.37 -3.02
CA ARG A 4 -1.82 -33.92 -3.26
C ARG A 4 -2.76 -33.64 -4.43
N VAL A 5 -3.69 -32.71 -4.22
CA VAL A 5 -4.67 -32.32 -5.22
C VAL A 5 -4.59 -30.82 -5.47
N ALA A 6 -4.51 -30.43 -6.75
CA ALA A 6 -4.65 -29.06 -7.21
C ALA A 6 -6.01 -28.89 -7.89
N ILE A 7 -6.84 -27.98 -7.38
CA ILE A 7 -8.07 -27.54 -8.06
C ILE A 7 -7.68 -26.39 -8.98
N VAL A 8 -7.70 -26.64 -10.29
CA VAL A 8 -7.20 -25.75 -11.35
C VAL A 8 -8.32 -25.40 -12.32
N SER A 9 -9.12 -24.40 -11.96
CA SER A 9 -10.29 -24.05 -12.77
C SER A 9 -10.60 -22.55 -12.73
N THR A 10 -11.43 -22.11 -13.67
CA THR A 10 -11.92 -20.73 -13.78
C THR A 10 -12.48 -20.24 -12.44
N PRO A 11 -12.17 -19.00 -12.02
CA PRO A 11 -12.76 -18.40 -10.82
C PRO A 11 -14.29 -18.52 -10.82
N ARG A 12 -14.87 -18.62 -9.62
CA ARG A 12 -16.35 -18.71 -9.45
C ARG A 12 -17.05 -19.94 -10.04
N SER A 13 -16.30 -20.97 -10.45
CA SER A 13 -16.84 -22.24 -10.94
C SER A 13 -17.20 -23.26 -9.85
N GLY A 14 -17.04 -22.91 -8.56
CA GLY A 14 -17.24 -23.84 -7.43
C GLY A 14 -15.96 -24.33 -6.75
N ASN A 15 -14.80 -23.78 -7.13
CA ASN A 15 -13.48 -24.18 -6.61
C ASN A 15 -13.40 -24.21 -5.08
N THR A 16 -13.87 -23.13 -4.42
CA THR A 16 -13.86 -23.04 -2.96
C THR A 16 -14.71 -24.12 -2.31
N TRP A 17 -15.90 -24.39 -2.86
CA TRP A 17 -16.76 -25.44 -2.33
C TRP A 17 -16.12 -26.82 -2.46
N LEU A 18 -15.61 -27.17 -3.65
CA LEU A 18 -14.91 -28.44 -3.86
C LEU A 18 -13.68 -28.58 -2.95
N ARG A 19 -12.91 -27.50 -2.75
CA ARG A 19 -11.77 -27.53 -1.83
C ARG A 19 -12.20 -27.90 -0.42
N HIS A 20 -13.24 -27.25 0.12
CA HIS A 20 -13.77 -27.60 1.42
C HIS A 20 -14.28 -29.04 1.44
N LEU A 21 -14.98 -29.48 0.40
CA LEU A 21 -15.48 -30.83 0.30
C LEU A 21 -14.34 -31.86 0.42
N LEU A 22 -13.24 -31.66 -0.32
CA LEU A 22 -12.08 -32.56 -0.25
C LEU A 22 -11.33 -32.47 1.08
N MET A 23 -11.26 -31.29 1.70
CA MET A 23 -10.71 -31.13 3.06
C MET A 23 -11.48 -32.00 4.06
N HIS A 24 -12.81 -31.94 4.03
CA HIS A 24 -13.67 -32.71 4.94
C HIS A 24 -13.66 -34.21 4.61
N LEU A 25 -13.70 -34.57 3.32
CA LEU A 25 -13.75 -35.95 2.86
C LEU A 25 -12.48 -36.76 3.21
N TYR A 26 -11.31 -36.13 3.05
CA TYR A 26 -10.02 -36.78 3.29
C TYR A 26 -9.36 -36.40 4.62
N ASP A 27 -9.96 -35.48 5.37
CA ASP A 27 -9.39 -34.90 6.60
C ASP A 27 -8.00 -34.30 6.37
N ILE A 28 -7.89 -33.44 5.35
CA ILE A 28 -6.61 -32.84 4.90
C ILE A 28 -6.64 -31.32 4.91
N PRO A 29 -5.49 -30.65 5.09
CA PRO A 29 -5.40 -29.20 5.00
C PRO A 29 -5.69 -28.68 3.60
N GLY A 30 -6.30 -27.50 3.56
CA GLY A 30 -6.65 -26.78 2.33
C GLY A 30 -5.93 -25.44 2.19
N LEU A 31 -5.38 -25.15 1.01
CA LEU A 31 -4.74 -23.86 0.68
C LEU A 31 -5.49 -23.16 -0.47
N ALA A 32 -5.48 -21.84 -0.48
CA ALA A 32 -5.98 -21.05 -1.60
C ALA A 32 -4.92 -20.00 -1.96
N VAL A 33 -4.44 -20.05 -3.20
CA VAL A 33 -3.34 -19.22 -3.69
C VAL A 33 -3.69 -18.64 -5.06
N HIS A 34 -3.07 -17.52 -5.43
CA HIS A 34 -3.35 -16.88 -6.72
C HIS A 34 -2.42 -17.36 -7.83
N SER A 35 -1.18 -17.73 -7.50
CA SER A 35 -0.20 -18.23 -8.46
C SER A 35 0.60 -19.42 -7.91
N PRO A 36 1.21 -20.24 -8.80
CA PRO A 36 2.09 -21.33 -8.38
C PRO A 36 3.29 -20.86 -7.55
N ALA A 37 3.70 -19.60 -7.68
CA ALA A 37 4.85 -19.04 -6.96
C ALA A 37 4.59 -18.80 -5.46
N GLU A 38 3.32 -18.69 -5.06
CA GLU A 38 2.95 -18.52 -3.64
C GLU A 38 3.12 -19.81 -2.83
N LEU A 39 3.30 -20.96 -3.49
CA LEU A 39 3.47 -22.25 -2.84
C LEU A 39 4.95 -22.55 -2.57
N TYR A 40 5.26 -22.91 -1.34
CA TYR A 40 6.54 -23.51 -0.97
C TYR A 40 6.55 -25.00 -1.33
N TRP A 41 6.73 -25.33 -2.61
CA TRP A 41 6.58 -26.68 -3.17
C TRP A 41 7.35 -27.79 -2.45
N ALA A 42 8.55 -27.50 -1.97
CA ALA A 42 9.37 -28.45 -1.21
C ALA A 42 8.81 -28.76 0.18
N LEU A 43 7.95 -27.90 0.72
CA LEU A 43 7.36 -27.98 2.06
C LEU A 43 5.84 -28.26 2.01
N LEU A 44 5.28 -28.58 0.84
CA LEU A 44 3.87 -28.95 0.74
C LEU A 44 3.60 -30.21 1.59
N PRO A 45 2.53 -30.23 2.40
CA PRO A 45 2.17 -31.41 3.17
C PRO A 45 2.02 -32.64 2.26
N ASP A 46 2.34 -33.82 2.76
CA ASP A 46 2.19 -35.05 1.99
C ASP A 46 0.72 -35.35 1.65
N ARG A 47 -0.22 -34.81 2.43
CA ARG A 47 -1.64 -34.83 2.14
C ARG A 47 -2.21 -33.42 2.18
N CYS A 48 -2.63 -32.88 1.05
CA CYS A 48 -3.24 -31.55 0.99
C CYS A 48 -4.07 -31.36 -0.27
N VAL A 49 -5.01 -30.41 -0.20
CA VAL A 49 -5.67 -29.85 -1.38
C VAL A 49 -5.36 -28.36 -1.47
N PHE A 50 -5.10 -27.87 -2.67
CA PHE A 50 -4.96 -26.43 -2.89
C PHE A 50 -5.73 -25.99 -4.13
N GLN A 51 -6.22 -24.75 -4.11
CA GLN A 51 -6.91 -24.15 -5.25
C GLN A 51 -6.12 -22.97 -5.81
N LEU A 52 -6.14 -22.83 -7.13
CA LEU A 52 -5.64 -21.66 -7.85
C LEU A 52 -6.29 -21.54 -9.23
N HIS A 53 -6.27 -20.34 -9.77
CA HIS A 53 -6.86 -20.01 -11.08
C HIS A 53 -5.73 -19.78 -12.08
N TRP A 54 -4.98 -20.83 -12.44
CA TRP A 54 -3.79 -20.71 -13.29
C TRP A 54 -3.90 -21.62 -14.53
N PRO A 55 -3.53 -21.14 -15.74
CA PRO A 55 -3.58 -21.96 -16.95
C PRO A 55 -2.53 -23.09 -16.94
N PRO A 56 -2.69 -24.13 -17.77
CA PRO A 56 -1.78 -25.27 -17.85
C PRO A 56 -0.51 -24.95 -18.64
N THR A 57 0.28 -23.99 -18.16
CA THR A 57 1.59 -23.72 -18.73
C THR A 57 2.48 -24.96 -18.61
N VAL A 58 3.43 -25.12 -19.54
CA VAL A 58 4.38 -26.25 -19.52
C VAL A 58 5.09 -26.33 -18.17
N ALA A 59 5.64 -25.21 -17.71
CA ALA A 59 6.33 -25.12 -16.41
C ALA A 59 5.43 -25.51 -15.23
N PHE A 60 4.16 -25.09 -15.23
CA PHE A 60 3.27 -25.42 -14.13
C PHE A 60 2.89 -26.90 -14.12
N ARG A 61 2.65 -27.50 -15.29
CA ARG A 61 2.39 -28.94 -15.40
C ARG A 61 3.57 -29.79 -14.96
N GLU A 62 4.79 -29.40 -15.35
CA GLU A 62 6.02 -30.05 -14.90
C GLU A 62 6.18 -29.97 -13.39
N LEU A 63 5.79 -28.83 -12.79
CA LEU A 63 5.82 -28.63 -11.35
C LEU A 63 4.82 -29.51 -10.61
N LEU A 64 3.59 -29.64 -11.12
CA LEU A 64 2.59 -30.59 -10.58
C LEU A 64 3.10 -32.03 -10.65
N ALA A 65 3.65 -32.44 -11.81
CA ALA A 65 4.19 -33.78 -12.00
C ALA A 65 5.37 -34.06 -11.06
N LYS A 66 6.32 -33.13 -10.93
CA LYS A 66 7.49 -33.24 -10.04
C LYS A 66 7.11 -33.45 -8.57
N HIS A 67 5.97 -32.91 -8.14
CA HIS A 67 5.52 -32.95 -6.75
C HIS A 67 4.38 -33.94 -6.48
N ASP A 68 4.11 -34.84 -7.43
CA ASP A 68 3.05 -35.86 -7.39
C ASP A 68 1.65 -35.26 -7.11
N VAL A 69 1.36 -34.12 -7.73
CA VAL A 69 0.09 -33.41 -7.56
C VAL A 69 -0.86 -33.76 -8.70
N ARG A 70 -2.07 -34.17 -8.34
CA ARG A 70 -3.15 -34.46 -9.29
C ARG A 70 -4.03 -33.24 -9.51
N ALA A 71 -4.35 -32.97 -10.77
CA ALA A 71 -5.19 -31.86 -11.16
C ALA A 71 -6.67 -32.28 -11.19
N VAL A 72 -7.52 -31.48 -10.54
CA VAL A 72 -8.98 -31.57 -10.60
C VAL A 72 -9.51 -30.27 -11.20
N VAL A 73 -10.34 -30.37 -12.23
CA VAL A 73 -10.88 -29.24 -12.97
C VAL A 73 -12.38 -29.19 -12.77
N VAL A 74 -12.87 -28.04 -12.31
CA VAL A 74 -14.31 -27.77 -12.23
C VAL A 74 -14.70 -26.83 -13.37
N CYS A 75 -15.68 -27.24 -14.17
CA CYS A 75 -16.34 -26.32 -15.09
C CYS A 75 -17.71 -25.92 -14.56
N ARG A 76 -18.14 -24.72 -14.96
CA ARG A 76 -19.47 -24.18 -14.70
C ARG A 76 -19.90 -23.43 -15.94
N HIS A 77 -21.21 -23.33 -16.18
CA HIS A 77 -21.74 -22.59 -17.30
C HIS A 77 -21.12 -21.17 -17.38
N PRO A 78 -20.52 -20.76 -18.53
CA PRO A 78 -19.78 -19.50 -18.62
C PRO A 78 -20.60 -18.26 -18.22
N LEU A 79 -21.90 -18.22 -18.53
CA LEU A 79 -22.76 -17.10 -18.10
C LEU A 79 -23.03 -17.11 -16.59
N ASP A 80 -23.12 -18.27 -15.93
CA ASP A 80 -23.22 -18.30 -14.47
C ASP A 80 -21.92 -17.84 -13.80
N VAL A 81 -20.77 -18.15 -14.41
CA VAL A 81 -19.48 -17.63 -13.96
C VAL A 81 -19.46 -16.11 -14.02
N LEU A 82 -19.84 -15.51 -15.16
CA LEU A 82 -19.86 -14.06 -15.34
C LEU A 82 -20.82 -13.36 -14.37
N ILE A 83 -22.02 -13.92 -14.18
CA ILE A 83 -22.98 -13.42 -13.19
C ILE A 83 -22.43 -13.54 -11.77
N SER A 84 -21.77 -14.65 -11.44
CA SER A 84 -21.15 -14.80 -10.13
C SER A 84 -19.98 -13.84 -9.93
N ILE A 85 -19.23 -13.49 -10.98
CA ILE A 85 -18.17 -12.46 -10.90
C ILE A 85 -18.81 -11.11 -10.64
N LEU A 86 -19.86 -10.75 -11.39
CA LEU A 86 -20.58 -9.48 -11.21
C LEU A 86 -21.05 -9.26 -9.77
N HIS A 87 -21.58 -10.31 -9.13
CA HIS A 87 -21.94 -10.24 -7.72
C HIS A 87 -20.71 -10.15 -6.81
N PHE A 88 -19.72 -11.01 -7.03
CA PHE A 88 -18.57 -11.16 -6.14
C PHE A 88 -17.70 -9.90 -6.04
N THR A 89 -17.59 -9.13 -7.13
CA THR A 89 -16.76 -7.91 -7.19
C THR A 89 -17.27 -6.79 -6.30
N LEU A 90 -18.52 -6.86 -5.84
CA LEU A 90 -19.06 -5.98 -4.81
C LEU A 90 -18.40 -6.18 -3.45
N HIS A 91 -17.77 -7.33 -3.21
CA HIS A 91 -17.35 -7.74 -1.87
C HIS A 91 -15.85 -7.90 -1.71
N ASP A 92 -15.14 -8.22 -2.79
CA ASP A 92 -13.74 -8.58 -2.72
C ASP A 92 -12.95 -7.89 -3.83
N ALA A 93 -12.00 -7.03 -3.42
CA ALA A 93 -11.13 -6.32 -4.35
C ALA A 93 -9.96 -7.18 -4.85
N SER A 94 -9.73 -8.37 -4.26
CA SER A 94 -8.63 -9.26 -4.61
C SER A 94 -8.84 -10.01 -5.93
N THR A 95 -9.97 -9.79 -6.61
CA THR A 95 -10.23 -10.28 -7.97
C THR A 95 -9.16 -9.81 -8.95
N ASN A 96 -8.55 -8.64 -8.72
CA ASN A 96 -7.43 -8.13 -9.50
C ASN A 96 -6.17 -9.01 -9.44
N ARG A 97 -6.04 -9.90 -8.43
CA ARG A 97 -4.92 -10.85 -8.32
C ARG A 97 -5.15 -12.13 -9.11
N TRP A 98 -6.39 -12.42 -9.53
CA TRP A 98 -6.64 -13.58 -10.38
C TRP A 98 -5.88 -13.42 -11.70
N LEU A 99 -5.14 -14.46 -12.07
CA LEU A 99 -4.27 -14.46 -13.25
C LEU A 99 -3.30 -13.27 -13.27
N GLU A 100 -2.87 -12.77 -12.11
CA GLU A 100 -1.97 -11.59 -12.02
C GLU A 100 -2.50 -10.36 -12.78
N GLY A 101 -3.83 -10.23 -12.91
CA GLY A 101 -4.47 -9.11 -13.62
C GLY A 101 -4.50 -9.25 -15.14
N GLU A 102 -4.28 -10.45 -15.68
CA GLU A 102 -4.36 -10.70 -17.13
C GLU A 102 -5.68 -10.21 -17.72
N GLY A 103 -5.59 -9.40 -18.78
CA GLY A 103 -6.76 -8.83 -19.47
C GLY A 103 -7.46 -7.68 -18.74
N GLY A 104 -6.99 -7.26 -17.56
CA GLY A 104 -7.52 -6.13 -16.78
C GLY A 104 -8.04 -6.52 -15.39
N ASP A 105 -9.06 -5.79 -14.92
CA ASP A 105 -9.71 -6.03 -13.64
C ASP A 105 -11.23 -5.76 -13.73
N GLU A 106 -11.92 -5.95 -12.61
CA GLU A 106 -13.38 -5.89 -12.51
C GLU A 106 -13.91 -4.51 -12.07
N ARG A 107 -13.07 -3.46 -12.03
CA ARG A 107 -13.51 -2.13 -11.58
C ARG A 107 -14.60 -1.53 -12.47
N SER A 108 -14.60 -1.85 -13.77
CA SER A 108 -15.57 -1.34 -14.74
C SER A 108 -17.00 -1.85 -14.50
N ILE A 109 -17.17 -2.92 -13.73
CA ILE A 109 -18.48 -3.55 -13.46
C ILE A 109 -18.95 -3.39 -12.01
N LEU A 110 -18.27 -2.56 -11.21
CA LEU A 110 -18.69 -2.31 -9.83
C LEU A 110 -20.07 -1.64 -9.79
N GLY A 111 -21.06 -2.36 -9.24
CA GLY A 111 -22.45 -1.90 -9.18
C GLY A 111 -23.18 -1.95 -10.53
N ALA A 112 -22.60 -2.58 -11.56
CA ALA A 112 -23.24 -2.79 -12.84
C ALA A 112 -24.42 -3.78 -12.71
N MET A 113 -25.32 -3.75 -13.69
CA MET A 113 -26.41 -4.72 -13.81
C MET A 113 -26.11 -5.72 -14.93
N PRO A 114 -26.64 -6.96 -14.88
CA PRO A 114 -26.41 -7.98 -15.92
C PRO A 114 -26.72 -7.51 -17.34
N ARG A 115 -27.68 -6.58 -17.51
CA ARG A 115 -28.09 -6.05 -18.82
C ARG A 115 -27.42 -4.74 -19.20
N SER A 116 -26.65 -4.15 -18.28
CA SER A 116 -26.03 -2.84 -18.51
C SER A 116 -24.86 -2.94 -19.49
N ALA A 117 -24.65 -1.88 -20.28
CA ALA A 117 -23.54 -1.80 -21.22
C ALA A 117 -22.17 -2.07 -20.55
N PRO A 118 -21.83 -1.51 -19.36
CA PRO A 118 -20.56 -1.81 -18.70
C PRO A 118 -20.31 -3.31 -18.46
N PHE A 119 -21.36 -4.06 -18.05
CA PHE A 119 -21.22 -5.50 -17.86
C PHE A 119 -21.09 -6.24 -19.20
N GLN A 120 -21.85 -5.85 -20.22
CA GLN A 120 -21.76 -6.47 -21.55
C GLN A 120 -20.37 -6.28 -22.19
N ASP A 121 -19.80 -5.09 -22.04
CA ASP A 121 -18.45 -4.76 -22.50
C ASP A 121 -17.39 -5.56 -21.75
N TYR A 122 -17.48 -5.61 -20.41
CA TYR A 122 -16.59 -6.43 -19.59
C TYR A 122 -16.69 -7.92 -19.93
N ALA A 123 -17.91 -8.46 -19.97
CA ALA A 123 -18.18 -9.88 -20.13
C ALA A 123 -17.70 -10.43 -21.47
N SER A 124 -17.62 -9.57 -22.49
CA SER A 124 -17.07 -9.92 -23.81
C SER A 124 -15.63 -9.46 -24.03
N GLY A 125 -15.06 -8.73 -23.06
CA GLY A 125 -13.74 -8.13 -23.11
C GLY A 125 -12.59 -9.09 -22.73
N PRO A 126 -11.34 -8.61 -22.82
CA PRO A 126 -10.15 -9.43 -22.58
C PRO A 126 -10.11 -10.08 -21.20
N ARG A 127 -10.53 -9.36 -20.16
CA ARG A 127 -10.53 -9.86 -18.77
C ARG A 127 -11.43 -11.10 -18.61
N ALA A 128 -12.68 -11.00 -19.03
CA ALA A 128 -13.62 -12.12 -18.94
C ALA A 128 -13.13 -13.34 -19.74
N ARG A 129 -12.57 -13.12 -20.94
CA ARG A 129 -12.00 -14.19 -21.77
C ARG A 129 -10.84 -14.91 -21.09
N ALA A 130 -9.90 -14.17 -20.49
CA ALA A 130 -8.77 -14.75 -19.76
C ALA A 130 -9.26 -15.66 -18.61
N LEU A 131 -10.25 -15.19 -17.84
CA LEU A 131 -10.81 -15.96 -16.73
C LEU A 131 -11.56 -17.21 -17.21
N LEU A 132 -12.39 -17.09 -18.25
CA LEU A 132 -13.17 -18.19 -18.82
C LEU A 132 -12.29 -19.25 -19.53
N ALA A 133 -11.11 -18.87 -20.00
CA ALA A 133 -10.19 -19.80 -20.66
C ALA A 133 -9.64 -20.88 -19.72
N VAL A 134 -9.54 -20.62 -18.41
CA VAL A 134 -8.81 -21.48 -17.47
C VAL A 134 -9.37 -22.91 -17.45
N SER A 135 -10.64 -23.12 -17.10
CA SER A 135 -11.21 -24.48 -17.08
C SER A 135 -11.15 -25.14 -18.46
N GLY A 136 -11.45 -24.39 -19.53
CA GLY A 136 -11.41 -24.91 -20.91
C GLY A 136 -10.01 -25.33 -21.38
N SER A 137 -8.97 -24.66 -20.90
CA SER A 137 -7.58 -25.00 -21.23
C SER A 137 -7.09 -26.27 -20.52
N TRP A 138 -7.58 -26.54 -19.32
CA TRP A 138 -7.29 -27.76 -18.57
C TRP A 138 -8.14 -28.96 -19.00
N TRP A 139 -9.39 -28.72 -19.41
CA TRP A 139 -10.37 -29.76 -19.75
C TRP A 139 -9.90 -30.84 -20.75
N PRO A 140 -9.15 -30.53 -21.82
CA PRO A 140 -8.70 -31.57 -22.76
C PRO A 140 -7.43 -32.30 -22.29
N ILE A 141 -6.84 -31.95 -21.14
CA ILE A 141 -5.54 -32.49 -20.71
C ILE A 141 -5.74 -33.89 -20.10
N PRO A 142 -5.10 -34.94 -20.66
CA PRO A 142 -5.19 -36.29 -20.12
C PRO A 142 -4.71 -36.38 -18.67
N GLY A 143 -5.41 -37.16 -17.86
CA GLY A 143 -5.06 -37.38 -16.45
C GLY A 143 -5.61 -36.34 -15.47
N CYS A 144 -6.30 -35.30 -15.95
CA CYS A 144 -7.10 -34.43 -15.08
C CYS A 144 -8.43 -35.10 -14.73
N CYS A 145 -8.84 -34.98 -13.47
CA CYS A 145 -10.21 -35.34 -13.07
C CYS A 145 -11.15 -34.17 -13.37
N HIS A 146 -12.34 -34.46 -13.87
CA HIS A 146 -13.27 -33.44 -14.36
C HIS A 146 -14.58 -33.47 -13.56
N LEU A 147 -15.07 -32.29 -13.19
CA LEU A 147 -16.36 -32.12 -12.54
C LEU A 147 -17.14 -30.98 -13.20
N ARG A 148 -18.44 -31.18 -13.36
CA ARG A 148 -19.38 -30.11 -13.67
C ARG A 148 -20.03 -29.61 -12.40
N TYR A 149 -20.02 -28.30 -12.21
CA TYR A 149 -20.64 -27.67 -11.06
C TYR A 149 -22.13 -28.02 -10.95
N GLU A 150 -22.84 -28.10 -12.07
CA GLU A 150 -24.26 -28.38 -12.12
C GLU A 150 -24.58 -29.82 -11.71
N GLU A 151 -23.75 -30.79 -12.12
CA GLU A 151 -23.87 -32.20 -11.71
C GLU A 151 -23.53 -32.35 -10.22
N LEU A 152 -22.48 -31.67 -9.76
CA LEU A 152 -22.08 -31.67 -8.34
C LEU A 152 -23.17 -31.09 -7.44
N LEU A 153 -23.93 -30.10 -7.91
CA LEU A 153 -25.11 -29.60 -7.19
C LEU A 153 -26.28 -30.57 -7.19
N LEU A 154 -26.48 -31.30 -8.29
CA LEU A 154 -27.61 -32.22 -8.45
C LEU A 154 -27.46 -33.48 -7.60
N ASP A 155 -26.28 -34.07 -7.59
CA ASP A 155 -25.95 -35.27 -6.81
C ASP A 155 -24.54 -35.17 -6.21
N THR A 156 -24.39 -34.34 -5.17
CA THR A 156 -23.09 -34.13 -4.52
C THR A 156 -22.44 -35.45 -4.07
N PRO A 157 -23.11 -36.35 -3.32
CA PRO A 157 -22.49 -37.60 -2.88
C PRO A 157 -22.09 -38.51 -4.05
N GLY A 158 -22.89 -38.58 -5.12
CA GLY A 158 -22.61 -39.38 -6.31
C GLY A 158 -21.41 -38.86 -7.11
N GLU A 159 -21.36 -37.56 -7.40
CA GLU A 159 -20.20 -36.94 -8.09
C GLU A 159 -18.91 -37.08 -7.28
N VAL A 160 -18.99 -36.92 -5.97
CA VAL A 160 -17.83 -37.07 -5.09
C VAL A 160 -17.33 -38.50 -5.07
N ARG A 161 -18.23 -39.49 -5.11
CA ARG A 161 -17.85 -40.90 -5.22
C ARG A 161 -17.11 -41.17 -6.55
N ARG A 162 -17.61 -40.64 -7.67
CA ARG A 162 -16.90 -40.74 -8.96
C ARG A 162 -15.52 -40.08 -8.90
N LEU A 163 -15.42 -38.89 -8.29
CA LEU A 163 -14.13 -38.23 -8.10
C LEU A 163 -13.17 -39.05 -7.23
N VAL A 164 -13.66 -39.70 -6.17
CA VAL A 164 -12.85 -40.61 -5.34
C VAL A 164 -12.30 -41.77 -6.17
N ASP A 165 -13.12 -42.37 -7.03
CA ASP A 165 -12.71 -43.47 -7.90
C ASP A 165 -11.63 -43.00 -8.90
N ASP A 166 -11.81 -41.82 -9.51
CA ASP A 166 -10.82 -41.21 -10.41
C ASP A 166 -9.51 -40.84 -9.70
N LEU A 167 -9.61 -40.36 -8.45
CA LEU A 167 -8.47 -40.05 -7.60
C LEU A 167 -7.84 -41.31 -7.00
N GLN A 168 -8.44 -42.50 -7.11
CA GLN A 168 -7.88 -43.77 -6.63
C GLN A 168 -7.33 -43.70 -5.20
N GLU A 169 -7.95 -42.91 -4.33
CA GLU A 169 -7.56 -42.75 -2.93
C GLU A 169 -8.81 -42.94 -2.06
N PRO A 170 -8.80 -43.86 -1.09
CA PRO A 170 -9.94 -44.05 -0.20
C PRO A 170 -10.14 -42.81 0.70
N PRO A 171 -11.37 -42.30 0.82
CA PRO A 171 -11.66 -41.19 1.70
C PRO A 171 -11.71 -41.64 3.16
N VAL A 172 -11.51 -40.68 4.07
CA VAL A 172 -11.59 -40.94 5.53
C VAL A 172 -13.04 -40.89 6.01
N ARG A 173 -13.86 -40.05 5.38
CA ARG A 173 -15.29 -39.90 5.65
C ARG A 173 -16.11 -40.32 4.44
N SER A 174 -17.40 -40.55 4.63
CA SER A 174 -18.27 -40.84 3.49
C SER A 174 -18.51 -39.58 2.63
N PRO A 175 -18.74 -39.74 1.32
CA PRO A 175 -19.19 -38.64 0.47
C PRO A 175 -20.45 -37.92 0.98
N GLN A 176 -21.35 -38.66 1.64
CA GLN A 176 -22.58 -38.14 2.23
C GLN A 176 -22.27 -37.16 3.38
N GLU A 177 -21.46 -37.60 4.35
CA GLU A 177 -21.08 -36.76 5.49
C GLU A 177 -20.33 -35.50 5.02
N ALA A 178 -19.41 -35.65 4.06
CA ALA A 178 -18.69 -34.50 3.50
C ALA A 178 -19.62 -33.50 2.81
N ALA A 179 -20.63 -33.98 2.06
CA ALA A 179 -21.62 -33.12 1.41
C ALA A 179 -22.47 -32.36 2.45
N GLU A 180 -22.92 -33.04 3.50
CA GLU A 180 -23.70 -32.43 4.59
C GLU A 180 -22.89 -31.36 5.32
N GLU A 181 -21.61 -31.60 5.63
CA GLU A 181 -20.71 -30.63 6.28
C GLU A 181 -20.35 -29.43 5.41
N THR A 182 -20.47 -29.54 4.09
CA THR A 182 -20.06 -28.49 3.14
C THR A 182 -21.23 -27.79 2.46
N THR A 183 -22.40 -27.79 3.08
CA THR A 183 -23.53 -26.95 2.64
C THR A 183 -23.20 -25.45 2.77
N ILE A 184 -23.81 -24.61 1.93
CA ILE A 184 -23.60 -23.15 1.97
C ILE A 184 -23.81 -22.56 3.37
N PRO A 185 -24.89 -22.87 4.12
CA PRO A 185 -25.08 -22.32 5.46
C PRO A 185 -23.93 -22.68 6.41
N ARG A 186 -23.45 -23.93 6.38
CA ARG A 186 -22.33 -24.37 7.21
C ARG A 186 -21.02 -23.71 6.81
N LEU A 187 -20.74 -23.60 5.51
CA LEU A 187 -19.52 -22.95 5.03
C LEU A 187 -19.51 -21.43 5.30
N ARG A 188 -20.65 -20.75 5.20
CA ARG A 188 -20.78 -19.35 5.62
C ARG A 188 -20.52 -19.18 7.12
N TRP A 189 -21.01 -20.10 7.94
CA TRP A 189 -20.78 -20.08 9.39
C TRP A 189 -19.31 -20.33 9.74
N ALA A 190 -18.67 -21.30 9.09
CA ALA A 190 -17.31 -21.73 9.39
C ALA A 190 -16.22 -20.85 8.75
N SER A 191 -16.55 -20.05 7.73
CA SER A 191 -15.57 -19.25 6.97
C SER A 191 -15.59 -17.78 7.37
N GLN A 192 -14.39 -17.20 7.50
CA GLN A 192 -14.21 -15.75 7.60
C GLN A 192 -14.59 -15.01 6.31
N HIS A 193 -14.69 -15.73 5.19
CA HIS A 193 -14.96 -15.19 3.85
C HIS A 193 -16.35 -15.60 3.35
N GLN A 194 -17.39 -15.16 4.04
CA GLN A 194 -18.79 -15.54 3.78
C GLN A 194 -19.27 -15.22 2.36
N THR A 195 -18.71 -14.16 1.76
CA THR A 195 -19.05 -13.63 0.43
C THR A 195 -18.65 -14.55 -0.72
N HIS A 196 -17.81 -15.56 -0.47
CA HIS A 196 -17.53 -16.60 -1.47
C HIS A 196 -18.73 -17.50 -1.73
N PHE A 197 -19.64 -17.63 -0.76
CA PHE A 197 -20.81 -18.48 -0.82
C PHE A 197 -22.06 -17.63 -1.03
N TRP A 198 -22.48 -17.44 -2.28
CA TRP A 198 -23.70 -16.69 -2.63
C TRP A 198 -24.90 -17.66 -2.75
N GLN A 199 -25.52 -17.80 -3.93
CA GLN A 199 -26.72 -18.62 -4.08
C GLN A 199 -26.45 -20.13 -4.14
N GLY A 200 -25.30 -20.51 -4.69
CA GLY A 200 -24.96 -21.92 -4.96
C GLY A 200 -25.98 -22.66 -5.82
N GLN A 201 -26.49 -21.98 -6.86
CA GLN A 201 -27.45 -22.53 -7.81
C GLN A 201 -26.82 -22.62 -9.21
N ALA A 202 -27.29 -23.60 -9.98
CA ALA A 202 -27.06 -23.70 -11.41
C ALA A 202 -28.09 -22.88 -12.19
N ASN A 203 -27.72 -22.42 -13.38
CA ASN A 203 -28.59 -21.73 -14.34
C ASN A 203 -29.21 -20.43 -13.84
N LEU A 204 -28.54 -19.75 -12.90
CA LEU A 204 -29.02 -18.46 -12.39
C LEU A 204 -29.04 -17.40 -13.50
N TRP A 205 -28.09 -17.47 -14.43
CA TRP A 205 -28.03 -16.61 -15.61
C TRP A 205 -29.33 -16.59 -16.41
N LYS A 206 -30.09 -17.70 -16.46
CA LYS A 206 -31.37 -17.80 -17.19
C LYS A 206 -32.47 -16.92 -16.61
N LYS A 207 -32.31 -16.44 -15.37
CA LYS A 207 -33.22 -15.51 -14.70
C LYS A 207 -32.77 -14.05 -14.81
N LEU A 208 -31.56 -13.80 -15.33
CA LEU A 208 -30.88 -12.51 -15.23
C LEU A 208 -30.45 -11.94 -16.58
N LEU A 209 -30.36 -12.77 -17.61
CA LEU A 209 -30.01 -12.38 -18.97
C LEU A 209 -31.14 -12.79 -19.91
N PRO A 210 -31.92 -11.83 -20.45
CA PRO A 210 -32.87 -12.12 -21.51
C PRO A 210 -32.17 -12.66 -22.76
N ALA A 211 -32.95 -13.26 -23.66
CA ALA A 211 -32.43 -13.97 -24.81
C ALA A 211 -31.52 -13.11 -25.71
N ALA A 212 -31.82 -11.82 -25.88
CA ALA A 212 -31.03 -10.92 -26.71
C ALA A 212 -29.61 -10.72 -26.13
N GLU A 213 -29.51 -10.39 -24.84
CA GLU A 213 -28.23 -10.18 -24.16
C GLU A 213 -27.43 -11.49 -24.03
N ALA A 214 -28.09 -12.60 -23.69
CA ALA A 214 -27.46 -13.92 -23.61
C ALA A 214 -26.92 -14.39 -24.97
N GLY A 215 -27.70 -14.20 -26.05
CA GLY A 215 -27.30 -14.51 -27.42
C GLY A 215 -26.10 -13.67 -27.86
N ALA A 216 -26.14 -12.36 -27.64
CA ALA A 216 -25.04 -11.46 -27.98
C ALA A 216 -23.73 -11.80 -27.24
N LEU A 217 -23.82 -12.21 -25.97
CA LEU A 217 -22.65 -12.71 -25.24
C LEU A 217 -22.15 -14.04 -25.81
N PHE A 218 -23.05 -14.97 -26.11
CA PHE A 218 -22.69 -16.27 -26.66
C PHE A 218 -21.97 -16.16 -28.00
N GLU A 219 -22.46 -15.34 -28.93
CA GLU A 219 -21.79 -15.10 -30.23
C GLU A 219 -20.32 -14.67 -30.05
N ARG A 220 -20.04 -13.88 -29.02
CA ARG A 220 -18.68 -13.40 -28.72
C ARG A 220 -17.85 -14.40 -27.93
N LEU A 221 -18.48 -15.34 -27.23
CA LEU A 221 -17.84 -16.23 -26.25
C LEU A 221 -17.97 -17.72 -26.57
N GLU A 222 -18.54 -18.10 -27.71
CA GLU A 222 -18.83 -19.49 -28.09
C GLU A 222 -17.64 -20.44 -27.86
N ALA A 223 -16.42 -19.98 -28.17
CA ALA A 223 -15.18 -20.74 -27.96
C ALA A 223 -14.93 -21.18 -26.52
N PHE A 224 -15.56 -20.55 -25.52
CA PHE A 224 -15.47 -20.92 -24.10
C PHE A 224 -16.60 -21.85 -23.65
N PHE A 225 -17.63 -22.05 -24.48
CA PHE A 225 -18.76 -22.96 -24.20
C PHE A 225 -18.48 -24.33 -24.79
N ALA A 226 -18.09 -24.37 -26.06
CA ALA A 226 -18.00 -25.60 -26.85
C ALA A 226 -17.03 -26.65 -26.27
N PRO A 227 -15.79 -26.31 -25.84
CA PRO A 227 -14.87 -27.30 -25.25
C PRO A 227 -15.40 -27.94 -23.97
N LEU A 228 -16.25 -27.20 -23.26
CA LEU A 228 -16.89 -27.63 -22.03
C LEU A 228 -18.29 -28.22 -22.28
N GLY A 229 -18.75 -28.36 -23.53
CA GLY A 229 -20.05 -28.93 -23.86
C GLY A 229 -21.27 -28.12 -23.41
N TYR A 230 -21.11 -26.83 -23.09
CA TYR A 230 -22.24 -25.96 -22.73
C TYR A 230 -22.93 -25.39 -23.97
N ARG A 231 -24.21 -25.05 -23.82
CA ARG A 231 -25.04 -24.38 -24.84
C ARG A 231 -25.61 -23.10 -24.26
N CYS A 232 -25.86 -22.09 -25.10
CA CYS A 232 -26.64 -20.94 -24.70
C CYS A 232 -28.13 -21.18 -25.02
N ASP A 233 -28.91 -21.47 -23.98
CA ASP A 233 -30.35 -21.75 -24.04
C ASP A 233 -31.14 -20.82 -23.10
N PRO A 234 -31.22 -19.51 -23.42
CA PRO A 234 -31.88 -18.54 -22.56
C PRO A 234 -33.37 -18.84 -22.40
N ASP A 235 -33.96 -18.37 -21.31
CA ASP A 235 -35.41 -18.39 -21.15
C ASP A 235 -36.05 -17.38 -22.11
N GLY A 236 -36.77 -17.88 -23.11
CA GLY A 236 -37.45 -17.06 -24.11
C GLY A 236 -38.61 -16.23 -23.55
N ALA A 237 -39.10 -16.54 -22.35
CA ALA A 237 -40.14 -15.77 -21.68
C ALA A 237 -39.59 -14.66 -20.76
N LEU A 238 -38.28 -14.65 -20.48
CA LEU A 238 -37.70 -13.66 -19.58
C LEU A 238 -37.68 -12.27 -20.22
N THR A 239 -38.48 -11.37 -19.66
CA THR A 239 -38.49 -9.97 -20.12
C THR A 239 -37.34 -9.16 -19.51
N PRO A 240 -36.88 -8.10 -20.22
CA PRO A 240 -35.99 -7.06 -19.69
C PRO A 240 -36.29 -6.62 -18.24
N GLY A 241 -37.52 -6.22 -17.96
CA GLY A 241 -37.93 -5.70 -16.65
C GLY A 241 -37.93 -6.77 -15.55
N GLN A 242 -38.30 -8.01 -15.87
CA GLN A 242 -38.20 -9.13 -14.94
C GLN A 242 -36.75 -9.46 -14.61
N ALA A 243 -35.86 -9.49 -15.61
CA ALA A 243 -34.44 -9.74 -15.39
C ALA A 243 -33.80 -8.72 -14.43
N ASP A 244 -34.10 -7.43 -14.62
CA ASP A 244 -33.63 -6.36 -13.74
C ASP A 244 -34.22 -6.48 -12.33
N SER A 245 -35.51 -6.82 -12.23
CA SER A 245 -36.18 -7.02 -10.94
C SER A 245 -35.57 -8.20 -10.18
N ASN A 246 -35.31 -9.32 -10.86
CA ASN A 246 -34.66 -10.50 -10.29
C ASN A 246 -33.27 -10.15 -9.73
N TRP A 247 -32.48 -9.34 -10.45
CA TRP A 247 -31.17 -8.89 -9.96
C TRP A 247 -31.29 -8.01 -8.71
N ILE A 248 -32.23 -7.06 -8.72
CA ILE A 248 -32.46 -6.16 -7.58
C ILE A 248 -32.89 -6.95 -6.34
N GLU A 249 -33.76 -7.95 -6.50
CA GLU A 249 -34.17 -8.84 -5.41
C GLU A 249 -32.99 -9.65 -4.85
N LEU A 250 -32.13 -10.17 -5.73
CA LEU A 250 -31.02 -11.05 -5.34
C LEU A 250 -29.80 -10.33 -4.76
N ALA A 251 -29.48 -9.13 -5.24
CA ALA A 251 -28.23 -8.43 -4.95
C ALA A 251 -28.42 -6.95 -4.61
N GLY A 252 -29.60 -6.37 -4.82
CA GLY A 252 -29.82 -4.93 -4.75
C GLY A 252 -29.63 -4.33 -3.36
N VAL A 253 -30.05 -5.03 -2.30
CA VAL A 253 -29.87 -4.56 -0.91
C VAL A 253 -28.39 -4.52 -0.55
N GLU A 254 -27.66 -5.62 -0.81
CA GLU A 254 -26.23 -5.73 -0.54
C GLU A 254 -25.41 -4.70 -1.35
N ALA A 255 -25.74 -4.54 -2.64
CA ALA A 255 -25.12 -3.57 -3.52
C ALA A 255 -25.36 -2.13 -3.02
N ALA A 256 -26.58 -1.80 -2.62
CA ALA A 256 -26.92 -0.48 -2.10
C ALA A 256 -26.17 -0.17 -0.80
N GLU A 257 -26.08 -1.12 0.13
CA GLU A 257 -25.31 -0.94 1.36
C GLU A 257 -23.82 -0.75 1.11
N MET A 258 -23.24 -1.55 0.21
CA MET A 258 -21.83 -1.43 -0.16
C MET A 258 -21.52 -0.08 -0.80
N LEU A 259 -22.37 0.38 -1.73
CA LEU A 259 -22.20 1.69 -2.36
C LEU A 259 -22.28 2.84 -1.34
N ARG A 260 -23.19 2.76 -0.35
CA ARG A 260 -23.26 3.72 0.75
C ARG A 260 -22.00 3.70 1.62
N LYS A 261 -21.53 2.51 2.02
CA LYS A 261 -20.31 2.35 2.81
C LYS A 261 -19.09 2.91 2.08
N ARG A 262 -18.97 2.65 0.78
CA ARG A 262 -17.88 3.17 -0.05
C ARG A 262 -17.88 4.70 -0.11
N ARG A 263 -19.04 5.32 -0.35
CA ARG A 263 -19.15 6.79 -0.35
C ARG A 263 -18.71 7.38 0.99
N ALA A 264 -19.16 6.80 2.11
CA ALA A 264 -18.75 7.23 3.45
C ALA A 264 -17.22 7.09 3.68
N LEU A 265 -16.61 6.02 3.16
CA LEU A 265 -15.15 5.82 3.23
C LEU A 265 -14.39 6.82 2.36
N GLU A 266 -14.89 7.15 1.16
CA GLU A 266 -14.28 8.16 0.27
C GLU A 266 -14.32 9.56 0.91
N GLU A 267 -15.43 9.92 1.56
CA GLU A 267 -15.56 11.14 2.34
C GLU A 267 -14.59 11.16 3.53
N SER A 268 -14.51 10.05 4.28
CA SER A 268 -13.57 9.91 5.41
C SER A 268 -12.11 10.02 4.96
N LEU A 269 -11.73 9.37 3.85
CA LEU A 269 -10.39 9.43 3.29
C LEU A 269 -10.03 10.86 2.85
N THR A 270 -10.98 11.57 2.23
CA THR A 270 -10.80 12.96 1.82
C THR A 270 -10.56 13.87 3.03
N SER A 271 -11.36 13.69 4.09
CA SER A 271 -11.18 14.40 5.37
C SER A 271 -9.83 14.10 6.04
N ALA A 272 -9.42 12.83 6.04
CA ALA A 272 -8.12 12.41 6.58
C ALA A 272 -6.95 13.01 5.81
N ARG A 273 -7.02 13.06 4.48
CA ARG A 273 -6.02 13.71 3.62
C ARG A 273 -5.92 15.21 3.90
N ALA A 274 -7.06 15.90 4.03
CA ALA A 274 -7.07 17.33 4.37
C ALA A 274 -6.45 17.58 5.75
N SER A 275 -6.78 16.74 6.73
CA SER A 275 -6.22 16.81 8.09
C SER A 275 -4.70 16.57 8.09
N LEU A 276 -4.23 15.58 7.35
CA LEU A 276 -2.80 15.29 7.20
C LEU A 276 -2.06 16.46 6.54
N GLN A 277 -2.64 17.06 5.50
CA GLN A 277 -2.07 18.23 4.84
C GLN A 277 -1.97 19.44 5.80
N ALA A 278 -3.02 19.71 6.57
CA ALA A 278 -3.03 20.78 7.57
C ALA A 278 -1.99 20.54 8.68
N ALA A 279 -1.88 19.31 9.17
CA ALA A 279 -0.87 18.92 10.15
C ALA A 279 0.55 19.13 9.60
N ASN A 280 0.79 18.75 8.34
CA ASN A 280 2.09 18.93 7.69
C ASN A 280 2.46 20.41 7.53
N GLN A 281 1.50 21.26 7.13
CA GLN A 281 1.70 22.71 7.07
C GLN A 281 2.02 23.31 8.45
N HIS A 282 1.34 22.85 9.49
CA HIS A 282 1.60 23.29 10.85
C HIS A 282 2.99 22.84 11.35
N LEU A 283 3.43 21.64 11.01
CA LEU A 283 4.80 21.18 11.31
C LEU A 283 5.86 22.03 10.59
N GLN A 284 5.65 22.34 9.32
CA GLN A 284 6.54 23.23 8.57
C GLN A 284 6.61 24.64 9.19
N ALA A 285 5.47 25.19 9.61
CA ALA A 285 5.43 26.48 10.31
C ALA A 285 6.21 26.44 11.63
N ARG A 286 6.06 25.36 12.41
CA ARG A 286 6.83 25.16 13.64
C ARG A 286 8.33 25.02 13.39
N GLU A 287 8.75 24.31 12.35
CA GLU A 287 10.16 24.23 11.98
C GLU A 287 10.75 25.61 11.66
N ILE A 288 10.03 26.44 10.90
CA ILE A 288 10.45 27.81 10.61
C ILE A 288 10.58 28.62 11.89
N GLN A 289 9.62 28.49 12.81
CA GLN A 289 9.66 29.16 14.10
C GLN A 289 10.85 28.72 14.95
N ILE A 290 11.14 27.41 15.02
CA ILE A 290 12.30 26.86 15.73
C ILE A 290 13.60 27.40 15.14
N ARG A 291 13.73 27.42 13.80
CA ARG A 291 14.90 28.02 13.14
C ARG A 291 15.05 29.51 13.45
N GLN A 292 13.95 30.26 13.54
CA GLN A 292 14.01 31.66 13.95
C GLN A 292 14.49 31.82 15.39
N VAL A 293 13.99 30.99 16.30
CA VAL A 293 14.42 31.00 17.70
C VAL A 293 15.91 30.69 17.82
N HIS A 294 16.43 29.70 17.08
CA HIS A 294 17.86 29.43 17.05
C HIS A 294 18.67 30.64 16.55
N ARG A 295 18.26 31.29 15.46
CA ARG A 295 18.94 32.51 14.97
C ARG A 295 18.96 33.62 16.01
N ASN A 296 17.82 33.90 16.64
CA ASN A 296 17.74 34.93 17.68
C ASN A 296 18.64 34.59 18.89
N LEU A 297 18.74 33.30 19.24
CA LEU A 297 19.63 32.84 20.31
C LEU A 297 21.10 33.08 19.96
N ASP A 298 21.51 32.75 18.73
CA ASP A 298 22.88 32.97 18.25
C ASP A 298 23.25 34.48 18.23
N GLU A 299 22.32 35.34 17.79
CA GLU A 299 22.47 36.79 17.84
C GLU A 299 22.64 37.30 19.28
N THR A 300 21.81 36.80 20.20
CA THR A 300 21.87 37.18 21.63
C THR A 300 23.18 36.74 22.26
N LEU A 301 23.67 35.53 21.94
CA LEU A 301 24.97 35.04 22.40
C LEU A 301 26.13 35.91 21.90
N THR A 302 26.07 36.34 20.64
CA THR A 302 27.08 37.25 20.06
C THR A 302 27.09 38.60 20.78
N GLN A 303 25.92 39.21 21.00
CA GLN A 303 25.80 40.47 21.76
C GLN A 303 26.32 40.35 23.21
N LEU A 304 26.08 39.21 23.87
CA LEU A 304 26.62 38.93 25.20
C LEU A 304 28.15 38.84 25.21
N GLN A 305 28.75 38.27 24.15
CA GLN A 305 30.20 38.24 24.01
C GLN A 305 30.78 39.64 23.80
N ASP A 306 30.17 40.44 22.93
CA ASP A 306 30.61 41.81 22.65
C ASP A 306 30.50 42.71 23.89
N THR A 307 29.38 42.64 24.61
CA THR A 307 29.20 43.40 25.86
C THR A 307 30.19 42.97 26.94
N ARG A 308 30.51 41.67 27.04
CA ARG A 308 31.55 41.16 27.94
C ARG A 308 32.94 41.68 27.56
N ALA A 309 33.27 41.75 26.27
CA ALA A 309 34.52 42.31 25.79
C ALA A 309 34.62 43.82 26.07
N ALA A 310 33.55 44.57 25.80
CA ALA A 310 33.47 46.00 26.11
C ALA A 310 33.62 46.29 27.62
N LEU A 311 32.98 45.46 28.47
CA LEU A 311 33.13 45.58 29.92
C LEU A 311 34.57 45.30 30.38
N ALA A 312 35.23 44.30 29.78
CA ALA A 312 36.63 44.00 30.06
C ALA A 312 37.54 45.18 29.66
N HIS A 313 37.29 45.79 28.50
CA HIS A 313 38.03 46.97 28.04
C HIS A 313 37.80 48.18 28.96
N ALA A 314 36.55 48.48 29.32
CA ALA A 314 36.22 49.57 30.23
C ALA A 314 36.84 49.37 31.64
N ARG A 315 36.94 48.12 32.12
CA ARG A 315 37.66 47.80 33.36
C ARG A 315 39.15 48.11 33.22
N GLN A 316 39.78 47.67 32.13
CA GLN A 316 41.19 47.94 31.87
C GLN A 316 41.47 49.45 31.77
N ASP A 317 40.60 50.21 31.09
CA ASP A 317 40.70 51.66 31.01
C ASP A 317 40.54 52.32 32.38
N SER A 318 39.58 51.85 33.20
CA SER A 318 39.39 52.34 34.56
C SER A 318 40.62 52.08 35.44
N ASP A 319 41.21 50.88 35.34
CA ASP A 319 42.43 50.52 36.08
C ASP A 319 43.64 51.32 35.58
N ALA A 320 43.76 51.55 34.27
CA ALA A 320 44.80 52.40 33.69
C ALA A 320 44.67 53.87 34.12
N LEU A 321 43.45 54.42 34.13
CA LEU A 321 43.14 55.75 34.66
C LEU A 321 43.47 55.84 36.14
N ARG A 322 43.08 54.83 36.94
CA ARG A 322 43.44 54.75 38.37
C ARG A 322 44.96 54.74 38.56
N ALA A 323 45.69 53.96 37.77
CA ALA A 323 47.15 53.91 37.82
C ALA A 323 47.80 55.24 37.40
N GLN A 324 47.27 55.93 36.39
CA GLN A 324 47.74 57.26 35.97
C GLN A 324 47.44 58.35 36.99
N LEU A 325 46.31 58.25 37.70
CA LEU A 325 45.91 59.18 38.75
C LEU A 325 46.55 58.86 40.11
N ALA A 326 47.07 57.65 40.31
CA ALA A 326 47.72 57.22 41.55
C ALA A 326 48.85 58.16 42.03
N PRO A 327 49.77 58.65 41.17
CA PRO A 327 50.78 59.64 41.57
C PRO A 327 50.19 61.00 41.96
N PHE A 328 48.95 61.28 41.57
CA PHE A 328 48.27 62.53 41.86
C PHE A 328 47.36 62.48 43.09
N LEU A 329 47.05 61.27 43.58
CA LEU A 329 46.22 61.06 44.77
C LEU A 329 46.96 61.42 46.08
N ASP A 330 48.30 61.40 46.07
CA ASP A 330 49.13 61.84 47.20
C ASP A 330 49.31 63.37 47.27
N PHE A 331 48.84 64.10 46.26
CA PHE A 331 48.84 65.54 46.33
C PHE A 331 47.60 66.03 47.09
N GLY A 332 47.78 66.27 48.39
CA GLY A 332 46.85 67.07 49.18
C GLY A 332 46.59 68.46 48.56
N PRO A 333 45.55 69.19 49.02
CA PRO A 333 44.98 70.39 48.40
C PRO A 333 45.94 71.56 48.11
N TRP A 334 47.20 71.46 48.49
CA TRP A 334 48.25 72.45 48.28
C TRP A 334 48.88 72.41 46.88
N SER A 335 48.83 71.28 46.16
CA SER A 335 49.44 71.15 44.82
C SER A 335 48.70 71.91 43.70
N LEU A 336 47.36 71.94 43.77
CA LEU A 336 46.50 72.65 42.83
C LEU A 336 46.67 74.18 42.90
N GLY A 337 47.11 74.70 44.06
CA GLY A 337 47.43 76.12 44.24
C GLY A 337 48.70 76.57 43.53
N LEU A 338 49.69 75.67 43.38
CA LEU A 338 50.95 75.97 42.68
C LEU A 338 50.79 75.93 41.16
N ALA A 339 49.98 75.02 40.63
CA ALA A 339 49.70 74.92 39.19
C ALA A 339 48.99 76.17 38.64
N ARG A 340 48.04 76.75 39.38
CA ARG A 340 47.38 78.02 39.00
C ARG A 340 48.35 79.21 39.00
N ARG A 341 49.28 79.28 39.97
CA ARG A 341 50.33 80.32 40.00
C ARG A 341 51.32 80.20 38.83
N ALA A 342 51.63 78.99 38.37
CA ALA A 342 52.50 78.78 37.20
C ALA A 342 51.82 79.19 35.87
N GLN A 343 50.50 79.03 35.77
CA GLN A 343 49.70 79.44 34.60
C GLN A 343 49.56 80.97 34.49
N ASP A 344 49.49 81.67 35.64
CA ASP A 344 49.49 83.13 35.68
C ASP A 344 50.88 83.74 35.36
N LEU A 345 51.96 83.05 35.75
CA LEU A 345 53.34 83.43 35.41
C LEU A 345 53.64 83.27 33.91
N THR A 346 53.11 82.24 33.25
CA THR A 346 53.28 82.01 31.81
C THR A 346 52.44 82.95 30.93
N ARG A 347 51.34 83.52 31.45
CA ARG A 347 50.58 84.59 30.78
C ARG A 347 51.25 85.97 30.87
N ARG A 348 52.12 86.22 31.85
CA ARG A 348 52.78 87.53 32.09
C ARG A 348 54.15 87.68 31.43
N PHE A 349 54.84 86.61 31.03
CA PHE A 349 56.16 86.68 30.38
C PHE A 349 56.29 85.70 29.19
N PRO A 350 55.99 86.12 27.94
CA PRO A 350 55.95 85.22 26.78
C PRO A 350 57.32 84.70 26.28
N SER A 351 58.43 85.34 26.67
CA SER A 351 59.78 85.08 26.11
C SER A 351 60.54 83.90 26.74
N PHE A 352 60.00 83.23 27.77
CA PHE A 352 60.65 82.07 28.42
C PHE A 352 60.15 80.70 27.91
N SER A 353 59.25 80.65 26.93
CA SER A 353 58.61 79.41 26.48
C SER A 353 59.42 78.56 25.47
N SER A 354 60.52 79.07 24.93
CA SER A 354 61.34 78.37 23.93
C SER A 354 62.39 77.43 24.54
N THR A 355 62.80 77.64 25.80
CA THR A 355 63.85 76.83 26.45
C THR A 355 63.29 75.59 27.15
N ALA A 356 62.05 75.65 27.68
CA ALA A 356 61.39 74.52 28.34
C ALA A 356 60.88 73.43 27.38
N LYS A 357 60.54 73.79 26.13
CA LYS A 357 60.14 72.83 25.09
C LYS A 357 61.29 71.93 24.60
N ARG A 358 62.56 72.33 24.80
CA ARG A 358 63.72 71.51 24.41
C ARG A 358 64.07 70.41 25.41
N PHE A 359 63.65 70.50 26.67
CA PHE A 359 63.98 69.49 27.69
C PHE A 359 62.96 68.34 27.77
N LEU A 360 61.76 68.47 27.21
CA LEU A 360 60.73 67.43 27.23
C LEU A 360 60.63 66.60 25.93
N GLY A 361 61.41 66.93 24.90
CA GLY A 361 61.43 66.23 23.60
C GLY A 361 62.42 65.05 23.50
N SER A 362 63.13 64.70 24.58
CA SER A 362 64.24 63.74 24.57
C SER A 362 63.86 62.30 25.00
N PHE A 363 62.59 62.02 25.30
CA PHE A 363 62.16 60.70 25.80
C PHE A 363 60.94 60.17 25.02
N ARG A 364 61.12 59.82 23.73
CA ARG A 364 60.33 58.79 23.01
C ARG A 364 60.83 58.61 21.57
N ARG A 365 61.96 57.92 21.42
CA ARG A 365 62.29 57.19 20.19
C ARG A 365 63.00 55.91 20.59
N HIS A 366 62.27 54.81 20.71
CA HIS A 366 62.75 53.47 20.37
C HIS A 366 61.60 52.46 20.42
N ASN A 367 61.67 51.51 19.48
CA ASN A 367 60.92 50.26 19.33
C ASN A 367 59.64 50.28 18.47
N SER A 368 59.85 50.10 17.16
CA SER A 368 59.15 49.02 16.42
C SER A 368 60.09 47.80 16.38
N PRO A 369 59.54 46.57 16.37
CA PRO A 369 59.79 45.73 15.19
C PRO A 369 58.59 44.87 14.74
N ASP A 370 58.59 44.63 13.43
CA ASP A 370 58.26 43.39 12.70
C ASP A 370 56.83 42.82 12.73
N ALA A 371 56.14 43.02 11.59
CA ALA A 371 55.07 42.17 11.10
C ALA A 371 55.60 41.28 9.96
N PRO A 372 55.47 39.94 10.03
CA PRO A 372 55.67 39.09 8.87
C PRO A 372 54.36 38.89 8.10
N ALA A 373 54.47 38.97 6.78
CA ALA A 373 53.43 38.64 5.82
C ALA A 373 53.08 37.14 5.86
N LEU A 374 51.80 36.81 5.93
CA LEU A 374 51.27 35.47 5.71
C LEU A 374 50.68 35.37 4.30
N ASN A 375 51.21 34.42 3.54
CA ASN A 375 50.73 33.98 2.23
C ASN A 375 49.31 33.39 2.33
N PRO A 376 48.47 33.54 1.27
CA PRO A 376 47.16 32.92 1.18
C PRO A 376 47.27 31.42 0.89
N LEU A 377 46.53 30.61 1.66
CA LEU A 377 46.33 29.19 1.43
C LEU A 377 45.33 28.95 0.29
N ASN A 378 45.75 28.05 -0.60
CA ASN A 378 45.05 27.49 -1.75
C ASN A 378 43.99 26.47 -1.28
N PRO A 379 42.72 26.47 -1.75
CA PRO A 379 41.80 25.37 -1.52
C PRO A 379 41.89 24.38 -2.69
N GLY A 380 42.58 23.26 -2.45
CA GLY A 380 42.71 22.18 -3.42
C GLY A 380 42.70 20.81 -2.74
N THR A 381 41.61 20.09 -2.98
CA THR A 381 41.46 18.61 -2.98
C THR A 381 41.19 17.83 -1.68
N ARG A 382 40.24 16.89 -1.85
CA ARG A 382 39.88 15.67 -1.09
C ARG A 382 38.90 15.90 0.06
N GLU A 383 37.86 15.09 0.25
CA GLU A 383 37.47 13.78 -0.30
C GLU A 383 35.96 13.60 -0.10
#